data_AF-A0A0C3CBI4-F1
#
_entry.id   AF-A0A0C3CBI4-F1
#
_cell.length_a   1.000
_cell.length_b   1.000
_cell.length_c   1.000
_cell.angle_alpha   90.00
_cell.angle_beta   90.00
_cell.angle_gamma   90.00
#
_symmetry.space_group_name_H-M   'P 1'
#
loop_
_entity.id
_entity.type
_entity.pdbx_description
1 polymer ?
#
loop_
_entity_poly.entity_id
_entity_poly.type
_entity_poly.pdbx_seq_one_letter_code
_entity_poly.pdbx_strand_id
1 'polypeptide(L)'
;MLEFPNGTNATNAMTERDPLKLPDKAEEFRALCWGVYAGPIETQNQNNTASFKFRTVLDLLSISHKYQFDSCEQWAVHMLLEHFTILSATDGTNQSLDDETLFRNSDLEETLRLFVRLDQPKPREAVERSYMRRFKSNPPPSIPRSLALAEELDSCSLQGLILLPPGHNQRSLPTPLFHSVRSSR
;
A
#
# COMPACT_ATOMS: atom_id res chain seq x y z
N MET A 1 1.51 -31.63 -15.07
CA MET A 1 2.98 -31.45 -15.00
C MET A 1 3.24 -30.06 -15.54
N LEU A 2 3.55 -29.11 -14.66
CA LEU A 2 3.80 -27.72 -15.02
C LEU A 2 5.29 -27.61 -15.36
N GLU A 3 5.63 -27.54 -16.65
CA GLU A 3 7.00 -27.31 -17.09
C GLU A 3 7.24 -25.80 -17.22
N PHE A 4 8.19 -25.28 -16.44
CA PHE A 4 8.62 -23.89 -16.52
C PHE A 4 9.71 -23.76 -17.61
N PRO A 5 9.64 -22.74 -18.47
CA PRO A 5 10.61 -22.55 -19.53
C PRO A 5 11.86 -21.87 -18.94
N ASN A 6 12.91 -22.64 -18.63
CA ASN A 6 14.22 -22.04 -18.34
C ASN A 6 15.34 -22.68 -19.16
N GLY A 7 16.13 -21.80 -19.77
CA GLY A 7 17.17 -22.11 -20.73
C GLY A 7 18.28 -23.01 -20.19
N THR A 8 18.47 -24.12 -20.90
CA THR A 8 19.65 -25.01 -21.12
C THR A 8 20.80 -25.20 -20.11
N ASN A 9 20.94 -24.47 -18.99
CA ASN A 9 22.08 -24.64 -18.07
C ASN A 9 21.72 -24.67 -16.57
N ALA A 10 20.44 -24.75 -16.18
CA ALA A 10 20.08 -24.91 -14.78
C ALA A 10 20.01 -26.41 -14.42
N THR A 11 20.97 -26.89 -13.62
CA THR A 11 20.82 -28.15 -12.89
C THR A 11 19.63 -28.01 -11.95
N ASN A 12 18.47 -28.48 -12.40
CA ASN A 12 17.22 -28.46 -11.64
C ASN A 12 17.38 -29.40 -10.43
N ALA A 13 17.78 -28.82 -9.30
CA ALA A 13 17.88 -29.51 -8.02
C ALA A 13 16.46 -29.92 -7.57
N MET A 14 16.13 -31.20 -7.77
CA MET A 14 14.80 -31.79 -7.54
C MET A 14 14.83 -32.98 -6.56
N THR A 15 15.89 -33.13 -5.75
CA THR A 15 16.00 -34.24 -4.77
C THR A 15 16.14 -33.72 -3.35
N GLU A 16 15.70 -34.49 -2.35
CA GLU A 16 15.86 -34.14 -0.93
C GLU A 16 17.33 -33.82 -0.54
N ARG A 17 18.29 -34.36 -1.31
CA ARG A 17 19.73 -34.16 -1.09
C ARG A 17 20.27 -32.85 -1.67
N ASP A 18 19.49 -32.18 -2.50
CA ASP A 18 19.84 -30.88 -3.08
C ASP A 18 18.57 -30.02 -3.20
N PRO A 19 18.17 -29.33 -2.11
CA PRO A 19 16.97 -28.49 -2.14
C PRO A 19 17.21 -27.23 -2.97
N LEU A 20 16.17 -26.81 -3.69
CA LEU A 20 16.17 -25.52 -4.38
C LEU A 20 16.32 -24.39 -3.36
N LYS A 21 17.43 -23.65 -3.44
CA LYS A 21 17.70 -22.50 -2.57
C LYS A 21 17.08 -21.24 -3.16
N LEU A 22 16.09 -20.69 -2.48
CA LEU A 22 15.52 -19.40 -2.83
C LEU A 22 16.20 -18.29 -2.02
N PRO A 23 16.49 -17.12 -2.63
CA PRO A 23 17.10 -15.99 -1.91
C PRO A 23 16.09 -15.19 -1.08
N ASP A 24 14.81 -15.58 -1.08
CA ASP A 24 13.71 -14.87 -0.43
C ASP A 24 13.68 -15.05 1.09
N LYS A 25 12.97 -14.14 1.76
CA LYS A 25 12.75 -14.27 3.20
C LYS A 25 11.82 -15.45 3.48
N ALA A 26 12.05 -16.13 4.60
CA ALA A 26 11.21 -17.24 5.01
C ALA A 26 9.75 -16.81 5.23
N GLU A 27 9.53 -15.57 5.67
CA GLU A 27 8.22 -14.96 5.91
C GLU A 27 7.44 -14.77 4.61
N GLU A 28 8.10 -14.29 3.56
CA GLU A 28 7.52 -14.13 2.22
C GLU A 28 7.11 -15.49 1.64
N PHE A 29 8.00 -16.48 1.73
CA PHE A 29 7.67 -17.83 1.28
C PHE A 29 6.52 -18.46 2.08
N ARG A 30 6.50 -18.29 3.41
CA ARG A 30 5.37 -18.74 4.25
C ARG A 30 4.07 -18.04 3.86
N ALA A 31 4.10 -16.75 3.51
CA ALA A 31 2.94 -16.01 3.04
C ALA A 31 2.43 -16.58 1.70
N LEU A 32 3.32 -16.94 0.78
CA LEU A 32 2.95 -17.62 -0.47
C LEU A 32 2.30 -18.98 -0.21
N CYS A 33 2.93 -19.83 0.61
CA CYS A 33 2.34 -21.12 0.99
C CYS A 33 0.97 -20.93 1.64
N TRP A 34 0.85 -19.93 2.51
CA TRP A 34 -0.43 -19.57 3.10
C TRP A 34 -1.46 -19.17 2.04
N GLY A 35 -1.13 -18.30 1.09
CA GLY A 35 -2.05 -17.90 0.02
C GLY A 35 -2.51 -19.07 -0.87
N VAL A 36 -1.64 -20.06 -1.09
CA VAL A 36 -1.94 -21.25 -1.93
C VAL A 36 -2.74 -22.31 -1.18
N TYR A 37 -2.50 -22.48 0.13
CA TYR A 37 -3.11 -23.54 0.94
C TYR A 37 -4.19 -23.06 1.92
N ALA A 38 -4.41 -21.75 2.05
CA ALA A 38 -5.45 -21.20 2.91
C ALA A 38 -6.83 -21.68 2.44
N GLY A 39 -7.63 -22.13 3.42
CA GLY A 39 -9.01 -22.50 3.16
C GLY A 39 -9.92 -21.27 3.02
N PRO A 40 -11.12 -21.42 2.41
CA PRO A 40 -12.05 -20.30 2.18
C PRO A 40 -12.40 -19.48 3.42
N ILE A 41 -12.53 -20.14 4.58
CA ILE A 41 -12.84 -19.47 5.86
C ILE A 41 -11.71 -18.53 6.27
N GLU A 42 -10.46 -18.95 6.09
CA GLU A 42 -9.31 -18.15 6.48
C GLU A 42 -9.13 -16.94 5.55
N THR A 43 -9.37 -17.14 4.26
CA THR A 43 -9.42 -16.06 3.26
C THR A 43 -10.54 -15.07 3.58
N GLN A 44 -11.74 -15.55 3.93
CA GLN A 44 -12.88 -14.71 4.29
C GLN A 44 -12.64 -13.89 5.57
N ASN A 45 -11.89 -14.44 6.53
CA ASN A 45 -11.51 -13.72 7.75
C ASN A 45 -10.63 -12.50 7.47
N GLN A 46 -9.99 -12.40 6.29
CA GLN A 46 -9.23 -11.20 5.91
C GLN A 46 -10.12 -10.01 5.53
N ASN A 47 -11.41 -10.22 5.28
CA ASN A 47 -12.36 -9.12 5.06
C ASN A 47 -12.71 -8.38 6.36
N ASN A 48 -12.37 -8.97 7.52
CA ASN A 48 -12.58 -8.35 8.82
C ASN A 48 -11.30 -7.63 9.27
N THR A 49 -11.38 -6.30 9.41
CA THR A 49 -10.26 -5.45 9.85
C THR A 49 -9.61 -5.93 11.15
N ALA A 50 -10.39 -6.46 12.10
CA ALA A 50 -9.87 -6.91 13.39
C ALA A 50 -8.98 -8.17 13.29
N SER A 51 -9.15 -8.98 12.25
CA SER A 51 -8.38 -10.20 12.00
C SER A 51 -7.48 -10.11 10.77
N PHE A 52 -7.34 -8.91 10.20
CA PHE A 52 -6.56 -8.70 9.00
C PHE A 52 -5.07 -8.90 9.27
N LYS A 53 -4.47 -9.90 8.62
CA LYS A 53 -3.05 -10.23 8.73
C LYS A 53 -2.25 -9.36 7.76
N PHE A 54 -2.19 -8.06 8.03
CA PHE A 54 -1.56 -7.07 7.14
C PHE A 54 -0.19 -7.50 6.61
N ARG A 55 0.73 -7.90 7.51
CA ARG A 55 2.09 -8.29 7.12
C ARG A 55 2.10 -9.49 6.18
N THR A 56 1.27 -10.50 6.47
CA THR A 56 1.15 -11.69 5.62
C THR A 56 0.62 -11.35 4.23
N VAL A 57 -0.37 -10.45 4.13
CA VAL A 57 -0.93 -10.03 2.84
C VAL A 57 0.09 -9.19 2.05
N LEU A 58 0.84 -8.32 2.73
CA LEU A 58 1.91 -7.53 2.09
C LEU A 58 3.06 -8.42 1.58
N ASP A 59 3.51 -9.36 2.40
CA ASP A 59 4.55 -10.31 2.04
C ASP A 59 4.07 -11.23 0.89
N LEU A 60 2.79 -11.63 0.89
CA LEU A 60 2.17 -12.36 -0.21
C LEU A 60 2.17 -11.54 -1.50
N LEU A 61 1.84 -10.25 -1.44
CA LEU A 61 1.88 -9.38 -2.61
C LEU A 61 3.30 -9.31 -3.20
N SER A 62 4.30 -9.07 -2.36
CA SER A 62 5.71 -8.96 -2.75
C SER A 62 6.19 -10.22 -3.49
N ILE A 63 5.97 -11.40 -2.90
CA ILE A 63 6.45 -12.65 -3.47
C ILE A 63 5.62 -13.13 -4.65
N SER A 64 4.30 -12.89 -4.64
CA SER A 64 3.42 -13.24 -5.76
C SER A 64 3.81 -12.46 -7.00
N HIS A 65 4.14 -11.17 -6.85
CA HIS A 65 4.62 -10.37 -7.96
C HIS A 65 5.97 -10.87 -8.50
N LYS A 66 6.93 -11.17 -7.60
CA LYS A 66 8.25 -11.66 -7.99
C LYS A 66 8.18 -12.95 -8.82
N TYR A 67 7.29 -13.86 -8.45
CA TYR A 67 7.14 -15.17 -9.08
C TYR A 67 5.95 -15.27 -10.04
N GLN A 68 5.29 -14.15 -10.37
CA GLN A 68 4.18 -14.06 -11.32
C GLN A 68 2.97 -14.97 -10.97
N PHE A 69 2.62 -15.02 -9.68
CA PHE A 69 1.38 -15.64 -9.21
C PHE A 69 0.22 -14.65 -9.30
N ASP A 70 -0.26 -14.38 -10.51
CA ASP A 70 -1.23 -13.31 -10.81
C ASP A 70 -2.50 -13.35 -9.94
N SER A 71 -3.06 -14.54 -9.70
CA SER A 71 -4.27 -14.68 -8.88
C SER A 71 -4.03 -14.29 -7.42
N CYS A 72 -2.88 -14.66 -6.85
CA CYS A 72 -2.50 -14.28 -5.50
C CYS A 72 -2.15 -12.79 -5.42
N GLU A 73 -1.48 -12.26 -6.45
CA GLU A 73 -1.16 -10.83 -6.55
C GLU A 73 -2.43 -9.99 -6.56
N GLN A 74 -3.37 -10.26 -7.49
CA GLN A 74 -4.63 -9.52 -7.60
C GLN A 74 -5.46 -9.60 -6.32
N TRP A 75 -5.51 -10.79 -5.70
CA TRP A 75 -6.19 -10.97 -4.44
C TRP A 75 -5.56 -10.13 -3.32
N ALA A 76 -4.23 -10.14 -3.18
CA ALA A 76 -3.53 -9.35 -2.18
C ALA A 76 -3.69 -7.84 -2.40
N VAL A 77 -3.63 -7.37 -3.65
CA VAL A 77 -3.90 -5.97 -4.01
C VAL A 77 -5.31 -5.57 -3.59
N HIS A 78 -6.31 -6.40 -3.89
CA HIS A 78 -7.70 -6.14 -3.54
C HIS A 78 -7.89 -6.04 -2.03
N MET A 79 -7.36 -7.01 -1.28
CA MET A 79 -7.43 -7.03 0.19
C MET A 79 -6.78 -5.81 0.83
N LEU A 80 -5.60 -5.41 0.37
CA LEU A 80 -4.94 -4.20 0.86
C LEU A 80 -5.77 -2.95 0.53
N LEU A 81 -6.28 -2.82 -0.69
CA LEU A 81 -7.11 -1.70 -1.10
C LEU A 81 -8.38 -1.57 -0.25
N GLU A 82 -9.11 -2.66 -0.05
CA GLU A 82 -10.33 -2.67 0.78
C GLU A 82 -10.00 -2.23 2.20
N HIS A 83 -8.96 -2.82 2.77
CA HIS A 83 -8.50 -2.51 4.10
C HIS A 83 -8.12 -1.02 4.27
N PHE A 84 -7.35 -0.44 3.34
CA PHE A 84 -7.04 1.00 3.37
C PHE A 84 -8.27 1.90 3.11
N THR A 85 -9.25 1.42 2.35
CA THR A 85 -10.49 2.15 2.08
C THR A 85 -11.38 2.20 3.32
N ILE A 86 -11.51 1.08 4.04
CA ILE A 86 -12.24 1.01 5.31
C ILE A 86 -11.61 1.94 6.34
N LEU A 87 -10.28 1.86 6.51
CA LEU A 87 -9.55 2.80 7.36
C LEU A 87 -9.78 4.24 6.91
N SER A 88 -9.82 4.50 5.61
CA SER A 88 -10.07 5.85 5.09
C SER A 88 -11.45 6.39 5.49
N ALA A 89 -12.47 5.53 5.60
CA ALA A 89 -13.85 5.90 5.86
C ALA A 89 -14.19 6.11 7.36
N THR A 90 -13.44 5.52 8.29
CA THR A 90 -13.74 5.58 9.74
C THR A 90 -13.42 6.92 10.42
N ASP A 91 -12.86 7.89 9.68
CA ASP A 91 -12.40 9.23 10.11
C ASP A 91 -13.46 10.12 10.82
N GLY A 92 -14.74 9.75 10.80
CA GLY A 92 -15.86 10.56 11.31
C GLY A 92 -16.46 10.10 12.65
N THR A 93 -16.04 8.96 13.18
CA THR A 93 -16.62 8.38 14.40
C THR A 93 -15.61 8.46 15.54
N ASN A 94 -16.02 9.02 16.68
CA ASN A 94 -15.23 9.23 17.90
C ASN A 94 -14.75 7.93 18.60
N GLN A 95 -14.40 6.88 17.86
CA GLN A 95 -13.79 5.67 18.41
C GLN A 95 -12.29 5.88 18.64
N SER A 96 -12.06 6.44 19.82
CA SER A 96 -10.86 6.39 20.63
C SER A 96 -10.08 5.04 20.53
N LEU A 97 -8.83 5.16 20.04
CA LEU A 97 -7.57 4.67 20.63
C LEU A 97 -6.85 3.37 20.22
N ASP A 98 -7.38 2.46 19.40
CA ASP A 98 -6.59 1.25 19.02
C ASP A 98 -6.27 1.11 17.52
N ASP A 99 -7.02 1.77 16.63
CA ASP A 99 -6.95 1.57 15.17
C ASP A 99 -5.68 2.20 14.53
N GLU A 100 -5.17 3.30 15.11
CA GLU A 100 -3.99 4.00 14.59
C GLU A 100 -2.67 3.25 14.80
N THR A 101 -2.64 2.21 15.63
CA THR A 101 -1.42 1.43 15.94
C THR A 101 -1.24 0.17 15.09
N LEU A 102 -2.19 -0.16 14.21
CA LEU A 102 -2.21 -1.47 13.54
C LEU A 102 -1.00 -1.74 12.62
N PHE A 103 -0.37 -0.70 12.06
CA PHE A 103 0.80 -0.85 11.18
C PHE A 103 1.96 0.02 11.65
N ARG A 104 3.20 -0.29 11.26
CA ARG A 104 4.33 0.64 11.48
C ARG A 104 4.40 1.61 10.31
N ASN A 105 5.00 2.79 10.50
CA ASN A 105 5.21 3.71 9.38
C ASN A 105 6.01 3.03 8.27
N SER A 106 6.99 2.21 8.63
CA SER A 106 7.77 1.38 7.69
C SER A 106 6.90 0.49 6.80
N ASP A 107 5.80 -0.05 7.32
CA ASP A 107 4.89 -0.93 6.58
C ASP A 107 4.13 -0.14 5.51
N LEU A 108 3.69 1.08 5.82
CA LEU A 108 3.07 1.97 4.85
C LEU A 108 4.07 2.42 3.77
N GLU A 109 5.31 2.76 4.16
CA GLU A 109 6.35 3.10 3.18
C GLU A 109 6.67 1.93 2.25
N GLU A 110 6.76 0.71 2.79
CA GLU A 110 6.98 -0.52 2.02
C GLU A 110 5.83 -0.79 1.05
N THR A 111 4.58 -0.60 1.52
CA THR A 111 3.38 -0.75 0.71
C THR A 111 3.33 0.27 -0.43
N LEU A 112 3.68 1.53 -0.17
CA LEU A 112 3.78 2.55 -1.22
C LEU A 112 4.82 2.17 -2.27
N ARG A 113 6.02 1.74 -1.84
CA ARG A 113 7.06 1.26 -2.77
C ARG A 113 6.59 0.08 -3.61
N LEU A 114 5.78 -0.82 -3.05
CA LEU A 114 5.24 -1.95 -3.79
C LEU A 114 4.19 -1.49 -4.80
N PHE A 115 3.22 -0.65 -4.42
CA PHE A 115 2.20 -0.18 -5.36
C PHE A 115 2.75 0.73 -6.47
N VAL A 116 3.83 1.46 -6.23
CA VAL A 116 4.55 2.16 -7.30
C VAL A 116 5.22 1.18 -8.26
N ARG A 117 5.89 0.14 -7.76
CA ARG A 117 6.50 -0.91 -8.59
C ARG A 117 5.49 -1.71 -9.41
N LEU A 118 4.30 -1.93 -8.84
CA LEU A 118 3.19 -2.66 -9.46
C LEU A 118 2.35 -1.80 -10.43
N ASP A 119 2.63 -0.50 -10.54
CA ASP A 119 1.82 0.47 -11.29
C ASP A 119 0.33 0.44 -10.91
N GLN A 120 0.04 0.42 -9.60
CA GLN A 120 -1.31 0.34 -9.04
C GLN A 120 -1.74 1.71 -8.46
N PRO A 121 -2.31 2.64 -9.25
CA PRO A 121 -2.58 4.01 -8.80
C PRO A 121 -3.68 4.08 -7.73
N LYS A 122 -4.76 3.28 -7.87
CA LYS A 122 -5.88 3.32 -6.91
C LYS A 122 -5.48 2.86 -5.50
N PRO A 123 -4.83 1.68 -5.33
CA PRO A 123 -4.29 1.28 -4.02
C PRO A 123 -3.27 2.27 -3.49
N ARG A 124 -2.37 2.79 -4.34
CA ARG A 124 -1.38 3.80 -3.96
C ARG A 124 -2.04 5.01 -3.31
N GLU A 125 -3.04 5.63 -3.94
CA GLU A 125 -3.73 6.79 -3.38
C GLU A 125 -4.40 6.50 -2.02
N ALA A 126 -4.96 5.30 -1.84
CA ALA A 126 -5.56 4.89 -0.58
C ALA A 126 -4.51 4.79 0.54
N VAL A 127 -3.33 4.27 0.23
CA VAL A 127 -2.19 4.24 1.16
C VAL A 127 -1.66 5.63 1.43
N GLU A 128 -1.50 6.50 0.41
CA GLU A 128 -1.07 7.89 0.59
C GLU A 128 -2.02 8.63 1.54
N ARG A 129 -3.34 8.46 1.40
CA ARG A 129 -4.33 9.03 2.33
C ARG A 129 -4.16 8.51 3.76
N SER A 130 -3.97 7.21 3.92
CA SER A 130 -3.74 6.60 5.24
C SER A 130 -2.42 7.04 5.87
N TYR A 131 -1.36 7.20 5.06
CA TYR A 131 -0.08 7.74 5.49
C TYR A 131 -0.19 9.20 5.93
N MET A 132 -0.96 10.01 5.19
CA MET A 132 -1.21 11.41 5.54
C MET A 132 -2.08 11.57 6.78
N ARG A 133 -3.00 10.63 7.06
CA ARG A 133 -3.70 10.62 8.35
C ARG A 133 -2.71 10.50 9.51
N ARG A 134 -1.69 9.66 9.37
CA ARG A 134 -0.68 9.49 10.42
C ARG A 134 0.11 10.74 10.76
N PHE A 135 0.21 11.70 9.84
CA PHE A 135 0.79 13.00 10.15
C PHE A 135 -0.02 13.84 11.14
N LYS A 136 -1.31 13.54 11.30
CA LYS A 136 -2.17 14.15 12.31
C LYS A 136 -2.10 13.40 13.65
N SER A 137 -1.59 12.17 13.65
CA SER A 137 -1.43 11.30 14.81
C SER A 137 -0.25 11.71 15.67
N ASN A 138 -0.22 11.20 16.91
CA ASN A 138 0.88 11.46 17.85
C ASN A 138 1.60 10.13 18.22
N PRO A 139 2.91 9.97 17.92
CA PRO A 139 3.79 10.91 17.22
C PRO A 139 3.64 10.85 15.68
N PRO A 140 3.77 11.99 14.99
CA PRO A 140 3.72 12.02 13.53
C PRO A 140 4.98 11.37 12.92
N PRO A 141 4.91 10.90 11.66
CA PRO A 141 6.07 10.51 10.88
C PRO A 141 7.09 11.66 10.75
N SER A 142 8.37 11.30 10.61
CA SER A 142 9.44 12.27 10.41
C SER A 142 9.29 12.97 9.04
N ILE A 143 9.07 14.29 9.04
CA ILE A 143 8.90 15.08 7.81
C ILE A 143 10.08 14.89 6.84
N PRO A 144 11.37 15.00 7.26
CA PRO A 144 12.49 14.75 6.35
C PRO A 144 12.46 13.35 5.73
N ARG A 145 12.08 12.33 6.50
CA ARG A 145 12.00 10.94 6.03
C ARG A 145 10.89 10.78 5.00
N SER A 146 9.74 11.39 5.24
CA SER A 146 8.60 11.30 4.33
C SER A 146 8.79 12.11 3.06
N LEU A 147 9.49 13.25 3.12
CA LEU A 147 9.90 13.98 1.91
C LEU A 147 10.89 13.16 1.08
N ALA A 148 11.89 12.55 1.71
CA ALA A 148 12.83 11.65 1.03
C ALA A 148 12.11 10.45 0.38
N LEU A 149 11.10 9.89 1.05
CA LEU A 149 10.24 8.85 0.47
C LEU A 149 9.44 9.37 -0.72
N ALA A 150 8.85 10.57 -0.62
CA ALA A 150 8.05 11.13 -1.69
C ALA A 150 8.90 11.46 -2.93
N GLU A 151 10.15 11.89 -2.72
CA GLU A 151 11.16 12.02 -3.78
C GLU A 151 11.56 10.66 -4.36
N GLU A 152 11.83 9.64 -3.52
CA GLU A 152 12.13 8.27 -3.95
C GLU A 152 11.02 7.68 -4.85
N LEU A 153 9.77 8.04 -4.60
CA LEU A 153 8.59 7.55 -5.32
C LEU A 153 8.14 8.45 -6.47
N ASP A 154 8.87 9.54 -6.76
CA ASP A 154 8.47 10.61 -7.69
C ASP A 154 7.02 11.09 -7.46
N SER A 155 6.58 11.13 -6.19
CA SER A 155 5.19 11.40 -5.80
C SER A 155 4.97 12.87 -5.48
N CYS A 156 4.72 13.68 -6.51
CA CYS A 156 4.37 15.10 -6.33
C CYS A 156 3.12 15.30 -5.47
N SER A 157 2.15 14.38 -5.53
CA SER A 157 0.95 14.40 -4.66
C SER A 157 1.35 14.29 -3.20
N LEU A 158 2.18 13.32 -2.85
CA LEU A 158 2.64 13.09 -1.49
C LEU A 158 3.50 14.27 -0.98
N GLN A 159 4.40 14.81 -1.81
CA GLN A 159 5.18 16.01 -1.46
C GLN A 159 4.27 17.22 -1.15
N GLY A 160 3.28 17.47 -2.01
CA GLY A 160 2.31 18.55 -1.82
C GLY A 160 1.53 18.37 -0.52
N LEU A 161 1.09 17.15 -0.22
CA LEU A 161 0.35 16.83 1.01
C LEU A 161 1.20 16.99 2.28
N ILE A 162 2.49 16.65 2.23
CA ILE A 162 3.41 16.81 3.37
C ILE A 162 3.70 18.30 3.64
N LEU A 163 3.94 19.09 2.59
CA LEU A 163 4.31 20.51 2.72
C LEU A 163 3.12 21.44 3.02
N LEU A 164 1.90 21.04 2.62
CA LEU A 164 0.65 21.77 2.87
C LEU A 164 -0.30 20.93 3.72
N PRO A 165 0.00 20.72 5.02
CA PRO A 165 -0.91 19.98 5.87
C PRO A 165 -2.28 20.71 5.92
N PRO A 166 -3.40 19.96 5.86
CA PRO A 166 -4.74 20.54 5.88
C PRO A 166 -4.98 21.20 7.25
N GLY A 167 -4.77 22.51 7.32
CA GLY A 167 -4.83 23.31 8.56
C GLY A 167 -4.33 24.74 8.43
N HIS A 168 -3.50 25.06 7.43
CA HIS A 168 -3.18 26.45 7.09
C HIS A 168 -4.12 27.00 6.01
N ASN A 169 -5.24 27.55 6.47
CA ASN A 169 -6.06 28.58 5.84
C ASN A 169 -6.08 28.62 4.30
N GLN A 170 -7.17 28.11 3.71
CA GLN A 170 -7.80 28.80 2.60
C GLN A 170 -8.29 30.18 3.10
N ARG A 171 -7.39 31.16 3.20
CA ARG A 171 -7.81 32.56 3.08
C ARG A 171 -8.18 32.75 1.62
N SER A 172 -9.49 32.74 1.39
CA SER A 172 -10.19 33.38 0.26
C SER A 172 -9.25 34.16 -0.66
N LEU A 173 -9.00 33.61 -1.85
CA LEU A 173 -8.53 34.40 -2.98
C LEU A 173 -9.52 35.55 -3.17
N PRO A 174 -9.08 36.81 -3.27
CA PRO A 174 -9.98 37.92 -3.54
C PRO A 174 -10.55 37.75 -4.94
N THR A 175 -11.87 37.69 -5.01
CA THR A 175 -12.67 37.71 -6.24
C THR A 175 -12.21 38.87 -7.13
N PRO A 176 -11.88 38.66 -8.41
CA PRO A 176 -11.65 39.77 -9.31
C PRO A 176 -12.99 40.45 -9.59
N LEU A 177 -13.15 41.68 -9.08
CA LEU A 177 -14.24 42.59 -9.46
C LEU A 177 -14.07 42.98 -10.93
N PHE A 178 -14.61 42.17 -11.85
CA PHE A 178 -14.84 42.60 -13.22
C PHE A 178 -16.05 43.53 -13.24
N HIS A 179 -15.79 44.83 -13.16
CA HIS A 179 -16.75 45.84 -13.58
C HIS A 179 -17.00 45.70 -15.09
N SER A 180 -18.15 45.13 -15.45
CA SER A 180 -18.68 45.16 -16.81
C SER A 180 -19.10 46.58 -17.15
N VAL A 181 -18.27 47.28 -17.92
CA VAL A 181 -18.63 48.55 -18.55
C VAL A 181 -19.49 48.23 -19.77
N ARG A 182 -20.80 48.45 -19.63
CA ARG A 182 -21.72 48.58 -20.76
C ARG A 182 -21.26 49.72 -21.66
N SER A 183 -20.90 49.41 -22.91
CA SER A 183 -20.82 50.40 -23.98
C SER A 183 -21.97 50.17 -24.96
N SER A 184 -22.92 51.08 -24.96
CA SER A 184 -23.99 51.18 -25.95
C SER A 184 -23.48 51.97 -27.16
N ARG A 185 -23.58 51.37 -28.35
CA ARG A 185 -23.90 52.06 -29.60
C ARG A 185 -24.69 51.11 -30.49
#